data_AF-A0A1F8A5I3-F1
#
_entry.id   AF-A0A1F8A5I3-F1
#
_cell.length_a   1.000
_cell.length_b   1.000
_cell.length_c   1.000
_cell.angle_alpha   90.00
_cell.angle_beta   90.00
_cell.angle_gamma   90.00
#
_symmetry.space_group_name_H-M   'P 1'
#
loop_
_entity.id
_entity.type
_entity.pdbx_description
1 polymer ?
#
loop_
_entity_poly.entity_id
_entity_poly.type
_entity_poly.pdbx_seq_one_letter_code
_entity_poly.pdbx_strand_id
1 'polypeptide(L)'
;MSASNLPYMRTNPKIIFFTDFDGTITLQDSNDFLTDNLGYGQEKRRQGNLDVLENKVSFRDAFRDMLDSVKVPFNECIEQLKKNMQLDPYFIEFYHWSKENNVPIVVLSSGMTPVISALFETLLGHKPDDHLVIVANDVESRDGKDINTEGGWQIKYHDDSHFGHDKSLEIKPYAALPDNVRPTLLYAGDGVSDLSAASETDLLFAKKGRDLVTYCERQGTPFAVFESWSSILATTKDILSGKVTIKKVAQEGLETVHKEGN
;
A
#
# COMPACT_ATOMS: atom_id res chain seq x y z
N MET A 1 -6.99 -19.98 -14.68
CA MET A 1 -7.05 -18.91 -15.71
C MET A 1 -5.75 -18.95 -16.51
N SER A 2 -5.76 -18.60 -17.81
CA SER A 2 -4.50 -18.45 -18.57
C SER A 2 -3.72 -17.23 -18.06
N ALA A 3 -2.40 -17.33 -17.91
CA ALA A 3 -1.54 -16.21 -17.49
C ALA A 3 -1.74 -14.97 -18.38
N SER A 4 -1.99 -15.17 -19.68
CA SER A 4 -2.26 -14.11 -20.65
C SER A 4 -3.49 -13.24 -20.33
N ASN A 5 -4.41 -13.72 -19.49
CA ASN A 5 -5.64 -13.02 -19.15
C ASN A 5 -5.50 -12.15 -17.90
N LEU A 6 -4.38 -12.28 -17.16
CA LEU A 6 -4.12 -11.44 -16.00
C LEU A 6 -3.46 -10.13 -16.42
N PRO A 7 -3.97 -8.96 -15.95
CA PRO A 7 -3.53 -7.67 -16.46
C PRO A 7 -2.03 -7.41 -16.26
N TYR A 8 -1.45 -7.85 -15.13
CA TYR A 8 -0.03 -7.60 -14.83
C TYR A 8 0.90 -8.61 -15.50
N MET A 9 0.37 -9.63 -16.18
CA MET A 9 1.15 -10.62 -16.94
C MET A 9 1.24 -10.31 -18.44
N ARG A 10 0.63 -9.21 -18.91
CA ARG A 10 0.54 -8.86 -20.36
C ARG A 10 1.89 -8.82 -21.08
N THR A 11 2.94 -8.38 -20.39
CA THR A 11 4.31 -8.27 -20.90
C THR A 11 5.23 -9.40 -20.42
N ASN A 12 4.67 -10.44 -19.80
CA ASN A 12 5.39 -11.56 -19.19
C ASN A 12 6.56 -11.10 -18.28
N PRO A 13 6.28 -10.29 -17.24
CA PRO A 13 7.32 -9.78 -16.37
C PRO A 13 7.98 -10.88 -15.55
N LYS A 14 9.23 -10.66 -15.12
CA LYS A 14 9.90 -11.57 -14.17
C LYS A 14 9.53 -11.26 -12.72
N ILE A 15 9.14 -10.03 -12.45
CA ILE A 15 8.75 -9.53 -11.12
C ILE A 15 7.47 -8.71 -11.28
N ILE A 16 6.53 -8.89 -10.37
CA ILE A 16 5.44 -7.93 -10.11
C ILE A 16 5.70 -7.34 -8.73
N PHE A 17 5.66 -6.01 -8.63
CA PHE A 17 5.89 -5.30 -7.39
C PHE A 17 4.58 -4.72 -6.86
N PHE A 18 4.05 -5.33 -5.81
CA PHE A 18 2.91 -4.81 -5.07
C PHE A 18 3.39 -3.87 -3.97
N THR A 19 2.57 -2.91 -3.58
CA THR A 19 2.95 -1.97 -2.52
C THR A 19 1.73 -1.32 -1.90
N ASP A 20 1.79 -1.04 -0.60
CA ASP A 20 0.91 -0.04 0.00
C ASP A 20 1.30 1.36 -0.47
N PHE A 21 0.43 2.33 -0.22
CA PHE A 21 0.63 3.74 -0.53
C PHE A 21 0.96 4.54 0.74
N ASP A 22 -0.02 4.63 1.64
CA ASP A 22 0.11 5.43 2.87
C ASP A 22 1.14 4.81 3.82
N GLY A 23 2.06 5.62 4.36
CA GLY A 23 3.15 5.13 5.23
C GLY A 23 4.27 4.32 4.54
N THR A 24 4.07 3.96 3.27
CA THR A 24 4.99 3.16 2.46
C THR A 24 5.61 3.96 1.32
N ILE A 25 4.79 4.47 0.38
CA ILE A 25 5.22 5.40 -0.68
C ILE A 25 5.18 6.82 -0.13
N THR A 26 4.12 7.19 0.58
CA THR A 26 4.09 8.44 1.35
C THR A 26 4.80 8.25 2.69
N LEU A 27 5.35 9.33 3.23
CA LEU A 27 5.99 9.31 4.56
C LEU A 27 4.97 9.40 5.71
N GLN A 28 3.73 9.76 5.39
CA GLN A 28 2.64 10.01 6.33
C GLN A 28 1.38 9.35 5.78
N ASP A 29 0.42 9.02 6.63
CA ASP A 29 -0.88 8.51 6.18
C ASP A 29 -1.82 9.66 5.82
N SER A 30 -2.32 9.66 4.59
CA SER A 30 -3.20 10.70 4.05
C SER A 30 -4.57 10.75 4.74
N ASN A 31 -5.11 9.60 5.14
CA ASN A 31 -6.40 9.51 5.83
C ASN A 31 -6.25 9.95 7.29
N ASP A 32 -5.15 9.58 7.94
CA ASP A 32 -4.77 10.11 9.25
C ASP A 32 -4.63 11.64 9.20
N PHE A 33 -3.97 12.19 8.17
CA PHE A 33 -3.82 13.64 8.01
C PHE A 33 -5.18 14.33 7.90
N LEU A 34 -6.06 13.86 7.02
CA LEU A 34 -7.40 14.45 6.87
C LEU A 34 -8.17 14.38 8.19
N THR A 35 -8.11 13.25 8.86
CA THR A 35 -8.80 13.01 10.12
C THR A 35 -8.30 13.90 11.24
N ASP A 36 -6.97 13.98 11.39
CA ASP A 36 -6.31 14.66 12.49
C ASP A 36 -6.48 16.18 12.39
N ASN A 37 -6.57 16.71 11.16
CA ASN A 37 -6.57 18.14 10.91
C ASN A 37 -7.93 18.70 10.46
N LEU A 38 -8.76 17.91 9.78
CA LEU A 38 -10.03 18.34 9.19
C LEU A 38 -11.25 17.55 9.70
N GLY A 39 -11.01 16.50 10.48
CA GLY A 39 -12.03 15.70 11.11
C GLY A 39 -12.06 15.92 12.62
N TYR A 40 -12.41 14.86 13.31
CA TYR A 40 -12.49 14.77 14.76
C TYR A 40 -11.15 14.70 15.53
N GLY A 41 -10.01 14.73 14.85
CA GLY A 41 -8.71 14.89 15.49
C GLY A 41 -8.00 13.61 15.94
N GLN A 42 -6.71 13.76 16.23
CA GLN A 42 -5.77 12.66 16.52
C GLN A 42 -6.15 11.79 17.71
N GLU A 43 -6.66 12.39 18.79
CA GLU A 43 -6.98 11.64 20.01
C GLU A 43 -8.06 10.59 19.74
N LYS A 44 -9.19 10.98 19.14
CA LYS A 44 -10.29 10.05 18.88
C LYS A 44 -9.95 9.07 17.76
N ARG A 45 -9.13 9.48 16.77
CA ARG A 45 -8.57 8.55 15.78
C ARG A 45 -7.72 7.45 16.41
N ARG A 46 -6.76 7.81 17.26
CA ARG A 46 -5.88 6.85 17.93
C ARG A 46 -6.67 5.89 18.82
N GLN A 47 -7.72 6.37 19.48
CA GLN A 47 -8.64 5.51 20.23
C GLN A 47 -9.34 4.50 19.31
N GLY A 48 -9.83 4.92 18.15
CA GLY A 48 -10.39 4.02 17.13
C GLY A 48 -9.41 2.93 16.69
N ASN A 49 -8.15 3.27 16.47
CA ASN A 49 -7.11 2.28 16.12
C ASN A 49 -6.89 1.25 17.23
N LEU A 50 -6.90 1.67 18.50
CA LEU A 50 -6.81 0.75 19.64
C LEU A 50 -8.03 -0.18 19.69
N ASP A 51 -9.23 0.34 19.45
CA ASP A 51 -10.46 -0.46 19.46
C ASP A 51 -10.47 -1.50 18.32
N VAL A 52 -9.87 -1.20 17.17
CA VAL A 52 -9.63 -2.19 16.09
C VAL A 52 -8.65 -3.26 16.55
N LEU A 53 -7.51 -2.89 17.15
CA LEU A 53 -6.51 -3.84 17.65
C LEU A 53 -7.06 -4.76 18.75
N GLU A 54 -7.98 -4.25 19.57
CA GLU A 54 -8.68 -5.00 20.62
C GLU A 54 -9.91 -5.77 20.10
N ASN A 55 -10.14 -5.79 18.77
CA ASN A 55 -11.26 -6.45 18.10
C ASN A 55 -12.65 -6.00 18.59
N LYS A 56 -12.78 -4.76 19.08
CA LYS A 56 -14.08 -4.19 19.50
C LYS A 56 -14.89 -3.67 18.31
N VAL A 57 -14.22 -3.24 17.25
CA VAL A 57 -14.81 -2.72 16.01
C VAL A 57 -13.99 -3.24 14.82
N SER A 58 -14.63 -3.41 13.67
CA SER A 58 -13.89 -3.80 12.46
C SER A 58 -13.04 -2.64 11.94
N PHE A 59 -11.95 -2.94 11.21
CA PHE A 59 -11.16 -1.90 10.55
C PHE A 59 -12.02 -1.07 9.59
N ARG A 60 -12.87 -1.72 8.80
CA ARG A 60 -13.84 -1.07 7.90
C ARG A 60 -14.69 -0.03 8.64
N ASP A 61 -15.34 -0.42 9.73
CA ASP A 61 -16.27 0.49 10.43
C ASP A 61 -15.54 1.64 11.12
N ALA A 62 -14.38 1.36 11.74
CA ALA A 62 -13.55 2.40 12.33
C ALA A 62 -13.05 3.39 11.27
N PHE A 63 -12.60 2.89 10.11
CA PHE A 63 -12.13 3.71 9.00
C PHE A 63 -13.25 4.54 8.38
N ARG A 64 -14.49 4.02 8.35
CA ARG A 64 -15.67 4.80 7.95
C ARG A 64 -15.95 5.94 8.92
N ASP A 65 -16.00 5.69 10.24
CA ASP A 65 -16.18 6.77 11.25
C ASP A 65 -15.10 7.83 11.10
N MET A 66 -13.87 7.38 10.82
CA MET A 66 -12.71 8.23 10.64
C MET A 66 -12.90 9.22 9.48
N LEU A 67 -13.21 8.72 8.29
CA LEU A 67 -13.45 9.54 7.10
C LEU A 67 -14.77 10.31 7.18
N ASP A 68 -15.80 9.74 7.81
CA ASP A 68 -17.10 10.40 7.97
C ASP A 68 -17.04 11.62 8.88
N SER A 69 -16.05 11.69 9.77
CA SER A 69 -15.79 12.88 10.58
C SER A 69 -15.36 14.10 9.76
N VAL A 70 -14.76 13.88 8.58
CA VAL A 70 -14.26 14.95 7.71
C VAL A 70 -15.43 15.51 6.92
N LYS A 71 -15.85 16.73 7.25
CA LYS A 71 -16.96 17.43 6.57
C LYS A 71 -16.50 18.36 5.46
N VAL A 72 -15.20 18.57 5.32
CA VAL A 72 -14.62 19.39 4.25
C VAL A 72 -14.97 18.79 2.86
N PRO A 73 -15.34 19.62 1.87
CA PRO A 73 -15.50 19.19 0.48
C PRO A 73 -14.33 18.34 -0.05
N PHE A 74 -14.63 17.33 -0.87
CA PHE A 74 -13.61 16.35 -1.26
C PHE A 74 -12.46 16.95 -2.11
N ASN A 75 -12.77 17.87 -3.03
CA ASN A 75 -11.76 18.64 -3.76
C ASN A 75 -10.83 19.43 -2.84
N GLU A 76 -11.36 20.05 -1.78
CA GLU A 76 -10.55 20.78 -0.80
C GLU A 76 -9.69 19.83 0.02
N CYS A 77 -10.18 18.62 0.34
CA CYS A 77 -9.38 17.58 0.98
C CYS A 77 -8.16 17.21 0.11
N ILE A 78 -8.37 17.00 -1.20
CA ILE A 78 -7.27 16.73 -2.15
C ILE A 78 -6.25 17.88 -2.15
N GLU A 79 -6.71 19.13 -2.18
CA GLU A 79 -5.80 20.29 -2.20
C GLU A 79 -5.02 20.44 -0.88
N GLN A 80 -5.60 20.09 0.26
CA GLN A 80 -4.87 20.04 1.53
C GLN A 80 -3.80 18.94 1.51
N LEU A 81 -4.13 17.76 0.98
CA LEU A 81 -3.18 16.66 0.90
C LEU A 81 -2.01 16.98 -0.04
N LYS A 82 -2.26 17.54 -1.23
CA LYS A 82 -1.19 17.96 -2.15
C LYS A 82 -0.18 18.94 -1.52
N LYS A 83 -0.63 19.77 -0.58
CA LYS A 83 0.22 20.77 0.09
C LYS A 83 1.06 20.20 1.23
N ASN A 84 0.57 19.15 1.90
CA ASN A 84 1.13 18.69 3.17
C ASN A 84 1.74 17.28 3.11
N MET A 85 1.30 16.46 2.17
CA MET A 85 1.80 15.09 2.02
C MET A 85 3.20 15.11 1.42
N GLN A 86 4.08 14.31 2.01
CA GLN A 86 5.42 14.05 1.51
C GLN A 86 5.52 12.60 1.07
N LEU A 87 6.26 12.37 -0.01
CA LEU A 87 6.53 11.05 -0.55
C LEU A 87 8.00 10.72 -0.36
N ASP A 88 8.30 9.42 -0.29
CA ASP A 88 9.68 8.96 -0.27
C ASP A 88 10.36 9.40 -1.58
N PRO A 89 11.42 10.23 -1.52
CA PRO A 89 12.04 10.80 -2.70
C PRO A 89 12.66 9.74 -3.61
N TYR A 90 12.98 8.56 -3.09
CA TYR A 90 13.57 7.46 -3.86
C TYR A 90 12.53 6.64 -4.62
N PHE A 91 11.22 6.86 -4.38
CA PHE A 91 10.18 6.17 -5.14
C PHE A 91 10.20 6.55 -6.63
N ILE A 92 10.54 7.80 -6.97
CA ILE A 92 10.60 8.26 -8.37
C ILE A 92 11.66 7.45 -9.15
N GLU A 93 12.82 7.21 -8.54
CA GLU A 93 13.86 6.37 -9.14
C GLU A 93 13.38 4.93 -9.34
N PHE A 94 12.67 4.38 -8.36
CA PHE A 94 12.07 3.05 -8.48
C PHE A 94 11.02 3.01 -9.60
N TYR A 95 10.15 4.02 -9.68
CA TYR A 95 9.11 4.15 -10.69
C TYR A 95 9.69 4.11 -12.11
N HIS A 96 10.70 4.92 -12.40
CA HIS A 96 11.33 4.93 -13.73
C HIS A 96 12.08 3.63 -14.03
N TRP A 97 12.85 3.13 -13.06
CA TRP A 97 13.57 1.87 -13.21
C TRP A 97 12.62 0.70 -13.50
N SER A 98 11.48 0.63 -12.80
CA SER A 98 10.50 -0.44 -12.95
C SER A 98 9.93 -0.49 -14.37
N LYS A 99 9.64 0.69 -14.96
CA LYS A 99 9.18 0.84 -16.35
C LYS A 99 10.21 0.31 -17.33
N GLU A 100 11.47 0.71 -17.18
CA GLU A 100 12.58 0.32 -18.07
C GLU A 100 12.89 -1.18 -17.99
N ASN A 101 12.55 -1.83 -16.87
CA ASN A 101 12.92 -3.21 -16.58
C ASN A 101 11.73 -4.19 -16.61
N ASN A 102 10.58 -3.74 -17.14
CA ASN A 102 9.37 -4.56 -17.24
C ASN A 102 8.93 -5.13 -15.88
N VAL A 103 8.86 -4.27 -14.87
CA VAL A 103 8.38 -4.57 -13.53
C VAL A 103 7.11 -3.75 -13.28
N PRO A 104 5.91 -4.35 -13.42
CA PRO A 104 4.67 -3.67 -13.09
C PRO A 104 4.63 -3.32 -11.60
N ILE A 105 4.14 -2.11 -11.30
CA ILE A 105 3.84 -1.64 -9.94
C ILE A 105 2.33 -1.72 -9.74
N VAL A 106 1.91 -2.34 -8.64
CA VAL A 106 0.51 -2.45 -8.25
C VAL A 106 0.35 -1.88 -6.84
N VAL A 107 -0.21 -0.69 -6.77
CA VAL A 107 -0.48 -0.01 -5.50
C VAL A 107 -1.79 -0.55 -4.94
N LEU A 108 -1.73 -1.22 -3.79
CA LEU A 108 -2.87 -1.76 -3.06
C LEU A 108 -3.08 -0.95 -1.78
N SER A 109 -4.08 -0.07 -1.76
CA SER A 109 -4.25 0.88 -0.65
C SER A 109 -5.66 0.88 -0.08
N SER A 110 -5.78 0.99 1.24
CA SER A 110 -7.08 1.26 1.89
C SER A 110 -7.55 2.71 1.72
N GLY A 111 -6.71 3.60 1.18
CA GLY A 111 -7.10 4.97 0.82
C GLY A 111 -8.05 5.02 -0.39
N MET A 112 -8.23 6.20 -0.97
CA MET A 112 -9.17 6.43 -2.07
C MET A 112 -8.43 6.74 -3.39
N THR A 113 -8.85 6.09 -4.48
CA THR A 113 -8.24 6.20 -5.82
C THR A 113 -8.05 7.64 -6.29
N PRO A 114 -9.02 8.56 -6.16
CA PRO A 114 -8.83 9.95 -6.57
C PRO A 114 -7.74 10.69 -5.80
N VAL A 115 -7.60 10.41 -4.49
CA VAL A 115 -6.55 10.99 -3.64
C VAL A 115 -5.18 10.49 -4.08
N ILE A 116 -5.04 9.17 -4.19
CA ILE A 116 -3.78 8.52 -4.57
C ILE A 116 -3.34 9.01 -5.95
N SER A 117 -4.27 9.06 -6.90
CA SER A 117 -4.01 9.54 -8.27
C SER A 117 -3.56 11.01 -8.28
N ALA A 118 -4.22 11.90 -7.52
CA ALA A 118 -3.85 13.30 -7.42
C ALA A 118 -2.47 13.53 -6.77
N LEU A 119 -2.11 12.72 -5.77
CA LEU A 119 -0.79 12.74 -5.14
C LEU A 119 0.30 12.23 -6.07
N PHE A 120 0.06 11.15 -6.83
CA PHE A 120 1.01 10.70 -7.85
C PHE A 120 1.19 11.72 -8.98
N GLU A 121 0.12 12.35 -9.47
CA GLU A 121 0.22 13.40 -10.48
C GLU A 121 1.09 14.57 -10.00
N THR A 122 0.97 14.94 -8.73
CA THR A 122 1.79 15.99 -8.11
C THR A 122 3.26 15.56 -8.03
N LEU A 123 3.52 14.29 -7.73
CA LEU A 123 4.87 13.73 -7.61
C LEU A 123 5.59 13.60 -8.95
N LEU A 124 4.92 12.97 -9.92
CA LEU A 124 5.50 12.64 -11.21
C LEU A 124 5.48 13.85 -12.16
N GLY A 125 4.66 14.86 -11.87
CA GLY A 125 4.38 15.98 -12.77
C GLY A 125 3.50 15.59 -13.97
N HIS A 126 3.02 14.35 -14.01
CA HIS A 126 2.13 13.80 -15.01
C HIS A 126 1.33 12.63 -14.43
N LYS A 127 0.30 12.18 -15.14
CA LYS A 127 -0.45 10.97 -14.77
C LYS A 127 0.46 9.75 -14.76
N PRO A 128 0.32 8.82 -13.80
CA PRO A 128 1.04 7.56 -13.84
C PRO A 128 0.93 6.88 -15.19
N ASP A 129 2.05 6.33 -15.66
CA ASP A 129 2.11 5.50 -16.85
C ASP A 129 1.45 4.13 -16.57
N ASP A 130 1.10 3.41 -17.65
CA ASP A 130 0.37 2.14 -17.59
C ASP A 130 1.09 1.00 -16.83
N HIS A 131 2.38 1.14 -16.49
CA HIS A 131 3.09 0.16 -15.67
C HIS A 131 2.81 0.32 -14.16
N LEU A 132 2.19 1.42 -13.74
CA LEU A 132 1.70 1.61 -12.37
C LEU A 132 0.18 1.57 -12.35
N VAL A 133 -0.38 0.64 -11.58
CA VAL A 133 -1.82 0.47 -11.40
C VAL A 133 -2.19 0.76 -9.95
N ILE A 134 -3.29 1.49 -9.75
CA ILE A 134 -3.85 1.78 -8.43
C ILE A 134 -5.09 0.92 -8.23
N VAL A 135 -5.10 0.12 -7.17
CA VAL A 135 -6.26 -0.62 -6.69
C VAL A 135 -6.52 -0.17 -5.25
N ALA A 136 -7.65 0.50 -5.05
CA ALA A 136 -7.99 1.09 -3.77
C ALA A 136 -9.50 1.22 -3.63
N ASN A 137 -9.93 1.75 -2.47
CA ASN A 137 -11.29 2.23 -2.32
C ASN A 137 -11.54 3.44 -3.25
N ASP A 138 -12.80 3.86 -3.33
CA ASP A 138 -13.21 5.01 -4.11
C ASP A 138 -14.02 5.98 -3.25
N VAL A 139 -14.45 7.09 -3.84
CA VAL A 139 -15.32 8.08 -3.22
C VAL A 139 -16.69 8.04 -3.87
N GLU A 140 -17.74 8.22 -3.07
CA GLU A 140 -19.10 8.37 -3.59
C GLU A 140 -19.88 9.46 -2.87
N SER A 141 -21.02 9.82 -3.48
CA SER A 141 -21.97 10.76 -2.91
C SER A 141 -22.51 10.26 -1.56
N ARG A 142 -22.52 11.14 -0.56
CA ARG A 142 -23.27 10.94 0.69
C ARG A 142 -24.67 11.51 0.52
N ASP A 143 -25.68 10.67 0.68
CA ASP A 143 -27.10 11.05 0.65
C ASP A 143 -27.55 11.80 -0.62
N GLY A 144 -26.91 11.52 -1.77
CA GLY A 144 -27.22 12.17 -3.05
C GLY A 144 -26.64 13.59 -3.20
N LYS A 145 -25.78 14.04 -2.28
CA LYS A 145 -25.06 15.33 -2.39
C LYS A 145 -23.92 15.28 -3.39
N ASP A 146 -23.51 16.45 -3.89
CA ASP A 146 -22.25 16.58 -4.63
C ASP A 146 -21.06 16.36 -3.68
N ILE A 147 -20.08 15.54 -4.08
CA ILE A 147 -18.91 15.17 -3.26
C ILE A 147 -18.05 16.39 -2.87
N ASN A 148 -18.14 17.49 -3.63
CA ASN A 148 -17.43 18.74 -3.40
C ASN A 148 -18.28 19.76 -2.64
N THR A 149 -19.29 19.30 -1.91
CA THR A 149 -20.03 20.11 -0.93
C THR A 149 -19.75 19.61 0.48
N GLU A 150 -20.02 20.46 1.48
CA GLU A 150 -19.78 20.14 2.88
C GLU A 150 -20.52 18.85 3.30
N GLY A 151 -19.74 17.88 3.77
CA GLY A 151 -20.21 16.55 4.17
C GLY A 151 -20.82 15.74 3.02
N GLY A 152 -20.51 16.08 1.76
CA GLY A 152 -21.15 15.52 0.57
C GLY A 152 -20.56 14.21 0.05
N TRP A 153 -19.46 13.74 0.63
CA TRP A 153 -18.77 12.52 0.21
C TRP A 153 -18.69 11.49 1.32
N GLN A 154 -18.58 10.22 0.94
CA GLN A 154 -18.28 9.09 1.82
C GLN A 154 -17.40 8.08 1.06
N ILE A 155 -16.75 7.18 1.81
CA ILE A 155 -15.94 6.11 1.21
C ILE A 155 -16.83 5.05 0.55
N LYS A 156 -16.49 4.72 -0.69
CA LYS A 156 -16.99 3.55 -1.40
C LYS A 156 -15.95 2.44 -1.31
N TYR A 157 -16.27 1.40 -0.54
CA TYR A 157 -15.34 0.28 -0.36
C TYR A 157 -15.15 -0.53 -1.64
N HIS A 158 -13.93 -1.04 -1.81
CA HIS A 158 -13.52 -1.86 -2.95
C HIS A 158 -14.20 -3.23 -2.91
N ASP A 159 -14.33 -3.81 -1.71
CA ASP A 159 -14.97 -5.10 -1.49
C ASP A 159 -15.78 -5.13 -0.18
N ASP A 160 -16.45 -6.25 0.07
CA ASP A 160 -17.30 -6.47 1.25
C ASP A 160 -16.53 -7.05 2.45
N SER A 161 -15.20 -7.06 2.43
CA SER A 161 -14.40 -7.56 3.55
C SER A 161 -14.48 -6.64 4.77
N HIS A 162 -14.07 -7.18 5.93
CA HIS A 162 -13.89 -6.41 7.17
C HIS A 162 -12.76 -5.37 7.10
N PHE A 163 -11.96 -5.38 6.03
CA PHE A 163 -10.95 -4.38 5.73
C PHE A 163 -11.49 -3.26 4.82
N GLY A 164 -12.57 -3.53 4.06
CA GLY A 164 -13.06 -2.65 3.00
C GLY A 164 -12.26 -2.74 1.70
N HIS A 165 -10.98 -3.13 1.80
CA HIS A 165 -10.12 -3.54 0.70
C HIS A 165 -9.20 -4.67 1.19
N ASP A 166 -9.52 -5.92 0.87
CA ASP A 166 -8.66 -7.08 1.11
C ASP A 166 -7.63 -7.20 -0.01
N LYS A 167 -6.44 -6.62 0.24
CA LYS A 167 -5.30 -6.59 -0.68
C LYS A 167 -4.90 -7.97 -1.20
N SER A 168 -5.16 -9.04 -0.44
CA SER A 168 -4.82 -10.41 -0.88
C SER A 168 -5.59 -10.85 -2.13
N LEU A 169 -6.80 -10.32 -2.34
CA LEU A 169 -7.66 -10.71 -3.46
C LEU A 169 -7.06 -10.34 -4.82
N GLU A 170 -6.33 -9.22 -4.90
CA GLU A 170 -5.65 -8.79 -6.13
C GLU A 170 -4.39 -9.63 -6.40
N ILE A 171 -3.75 -10.17 -5.37
CA ILE A 171 -2.47 -10.90 -5.48
C ILE A 171 -2.69 -12.39 -5.80
N LYS A 172 -3.70 -13.02 -5.17
CA LYS A 172 -4.02 -14.46 -5.28
C LYS A 172 -4.01 -15.03 -6.71
N PRO A 173 -4.59 -14.35 -7.73
CA PRO A 173 -4.57 -14.86 -9.09
C PRO A 173 -3.16 -15.05 -9.67
N TYR A 174 -2.20 -14.21 -9.26
CA TYR A 174 -0.80 -14.27 -9.67
C TYR A 174 -0.03 -15.30 -8.85
N ALA A 175 -0.30 -15.37 -7.55
CA ALA A 175 0.31 -16.35 -6.66
C ALA A 175 -0.03 -17.80 -7.08
N ALA A 176 -1.24 -18.01 -7.62
CA ALA A 176 -1.73 -19.31 -8.10
C ALA A 176 -1.23 -19.71 -9.50
N LEU A 177 -0.39 -18.91 -10.16
CA LEU A 177 0.18 -19.26 -11.45
C LEU A 177 1.18 -20.43 -11.31
N PRO A 178 1.31 -21.30 -12.33
CA PRO A 178 2.33 -22.35 -12.32
C PRO A 178 3.77 -21.79 -12.29
N ASP A 179 4.67 -22.45 -11.57
CA ASP A 179 6.07 -22.01 -11.36
C ASP A 179 6.84 -21.65 -12.64
N ASN A 180 6.55 -22.32 -13.76
CA ASN A 180 7.23 -22.07 -15.03
C ASN A 180 6.82 -20.77 -15.73
N VAL A 181 5.74 -20.13 -15.27
CA VAL A 181 5.22 -18.85 -15.81
C VAL A 181 4.95 -17.80 -14.73
N ARG A 182 4.99 -18.17 -13.45
CA ARG A 182 4.73 -17.29 -12.32
C ARG A 182 5.91 -16.32 -12.12
N PRO A 183 5.67 -15.00 -12.05
CA PRO A 183 6.72 -14.04 -11.70
C PRO A 183 7.04 -14.12 -10.21
N THR A 184 8.18 -13.56 -9.82
CA THR A 184 8.42 -13.25 -8.41
C THR A 184 7.46 -12.16 -7.96
N LEU A 185 6.76 -12.38 -6.85
CA LEU A 185 5.83 -11.42 -6.26
C LEU A 185 6.50 -10.77 -5.06
N LEU A 186 6.70 -9.45 -5.14
CA LEU A 186 7.26 -8.65 -4.05
C LEU A 186 6.17 -7.74 -3.50
N TYR A 187 6.20 -7.45 -2.21
CA TYR A 187 5.29 -6.49 -1.57
C TYR A 187 6.07 -5.50 -0.70
N ALA A 188 5.70 -4.22 -0.69
CA ALA A 188 6.18 -3.27 0.33
C ALA A 188 5.02 -2.72 1.15
N GLY A 189 5.16 -2.69 2.48
CA GLY A 189 4.10 -2.25 3.39
C GLY A 189 4.65 -1.74 4.72
N ASP A 190 3.79 -1.08 5.49
CA ASP A 190 4.12 -0.57 6.82
C ASP A 190 3.08 -0.94 7.89
N GLY A 191 1.89 -1.38 7.49
CA GLY A 191 0.74 -1.56 8.38
C GLY A 191 0.30 -3.02 8.60
N VAL A 192 -0.51 -3.22 9.63
CA VAL A 192 -1.16 -4.52 9.93
C VAL A 192 -2.16 -4.92 8.84
N SER A 193 -2.71 -3.95 8.10
CA SER A 193 -3.57 -4.20 6.93
C SER A 193 -2.83 -4.90 5.78
N ASP A 194 -1.49 -4.83 5.73
CA ASP A 194 -0.67 -5.49 4.71
C ASP A 194 -0.44 -6.98 4.95
N LEU A 195 -0.85 -7.51 6.11
CA LEU A 195 -0.61 -8.89 6.48
C LEU A 195 -1.28 -9.90 5.55
N SER A 196 -2.48 -9.57 5.06
CA SER A 196 -3.15 -10.43 4.08
C SER A 196 -2.36 -10.49 2.77
N ALA A 197 -1.77 -9.37 2.35
CA ALA A 197 -0.92 -9.32 1.16
C ALA A 197 0.42 -10.04 1.37
N ALA A 198 1.02 -9.93 2.56
CA ALA A 198 2.28 -10.59 2.89
C ALA A 198 2.20 -12.12 2.70
N SER A 199 1.06 -12.73 3.04
CA SER A 199 0.85 -14.18 2.89
C SER A 199 0.79 -14.68 1.45
N GLU A 200 0.56 -13.79 0.48
CA GLU A 200 0.37 -14.13 -0.94
C GLU A 200 1.60 -13.74 -1.80
N THR A 201 2.69 -13.28 -1.19
CA THR A 201 3.91 -12.83 -1.89
C THR A 201 5.15 -13.62 -1.47
N ASP A 202 6.20 -13.57 -2.30
CA ASP A 202 7.43 -14.31 -2.05
C ASP A 202 8.36 -13.60 -1.05
N LEU A 203 8.29 -12.27 -1.01
CA LEU A 203 9.08 -11.44 -0.10
C LEU A 203 8.32 -10.15 0.23
N LEU A 204 8.20 -9.88 1.53
CA LEU A 204 7.69 -8.61 2.05
C LEU A 204 8.84 -7.67 2.41
N PHE A 205 8.81 -6.44 1.92
CA PHE A 205 9.56 -5.31 2.47
C PHE A 205 8.72 -4.67 3.57
N ALA A 206 9.09 -4.88 4.83
CA ALA A 206 8.41 -4.33 5.99
C ALA A 206 9.12 -3.05 6.48
N LYS A 207 8.36 -1.97 6.66
CA LYS A 207 8.92 -0.68 7.08
C LYS A 207 9.53 -0.77 8.48
N LYS A 208 10.77 -0.28 8.63
CA LYS A 208 11.49 -0.28 9.91
C LYS A 208 10.69 0.43 11.01
N GLY A 209 10.69 -0.15 12.21
CA GLY A 209 10.06 0.44 13.39
C GLY A 209 8.53 0.39 13.40
N ARG A 210 7.93 -0.42 12.53
CA ARG A 210 6.47 -0.64 12.48
C ARG A 210 6.11 -2.05 12.94
N ASP A 211 4.87 -2.20 13.39
CA ASP A 211 4.32 -3.47 13.92
C ASP A 211 4.40 -4.62 12.91
N LEU A 212 4.39 -4.31 11.61
CA LEU A 212 4.53 -5.28 10.53
C LEU A 212 5.83 -6.10 10.64
N VAL A 213 6.94 -5.50 11.08
CA VAL A 213 8.22 -6.21 11.28
C VAL A 213 8.09 -7.27 12.37
N THR A 214 7.56 -6.87 13.53
CA THR A 214 7.35 -7.77 14.67
C THR A 214 6.38 -8.90 14.33
N TYR A 215 5.35 -8.62 13.53
CA TYR A 215 4.43 -9.65 13.08
C TYR A 215 5.13 -10.67 12.17
N CYS A 216 5.90 -10.21 11.18
CA CYS A 216 6.57 -11.09 10.23
C CYS A 216 7.57 -12.02 10.89
N GLU A 217 8.34 -11.49 11.86
CA GLU A 217 9.23 -12.28 12.72
C GLU A 217 8.45 -13.39 13.45
N ARG A 218 7.35 -13.04 14.13
CA ARG A 218 6.55 -14.00 14.90
C ARG A 218 5.89 -15.08 14.04
N GLN A 219 5.47 -14.76 12.82
CA GLN A 219 4.80 -15.70 11.91
C GLN A 219 5.77 -16.44 10.97
N GLY A 220 7.06 -16.10 10.98
CA GLY A 220 8.03 -16.66 10.03
C GLY A 220 7.75 -16.29 8.57
N THR A 221 7.09 -15.15 8.33
CA THR A 221 6.84 -14.62 6.98
C THR A 221 8.15 -14.14 6.37
N PRO A 222 8.54 -14.52 5.13
CA PRO A 222 9.77 -14.02 4.51
C PRO A 222 9.74 -12.49 4.34
N PHE A 223 10.67 -11.79 4.99
CA PHE A 223 10.69 -10.33 4.95
C PHE A 223 12.10 -9.73 4.88
N ALA A 224 12.18 -8.52 4.35
CA ALA A 224 13.31 -7.61 4.46
C ALA A 224 12.85 -6.33 5.14
N VAL A 225 13.70 -5.74 5.97
CA VAL A 225 13.42 -4.44 6.57
C VAL A 225 13.83 -3.34 5.58
N PHE A 226 13.00 -2.31 5.43
CA PHE A 226 13.36 -1.13 4.64
C PHE A 226 13.12 0.16 5.43
N GLU A 227 13.98 1.16 5.19
CA GLU A 227 13.81 2.52 5.70
C GLU A 227 13.32 3.47 4.61
N SER A 228 13.78 3.28 3.37
CA SER A 228 13.36 4.05 2.20
C SER A 228 13.34 3.20 0.93
N TRP A 229 12.73 3.75 -0.12
CA TRP A 229 12.64 3.11 -1.44
C TRP A 229 13.99 2.86 -2.12
N SER A 230 15.07 3.52 -1.67
CA SER A 230 16.43 3.24 -2.16
C SER A 230 16.86 1.79 -1.89
N SER A 231 16.56 1.27 -0.70
CA SER A 231 16.89 -0.10 -0.29
C SER A 231 16.03 -1.14 -1.01
N ILE A 232 14.74 -0.83 -1.22
CA ILE A 232 13.82 -1.62 -2.04
C ILE A 232 14.36 -1.71 -3.47
N LEU A 233 14.73 -0.58 -4.08
CA LEU A 233 15.26 -0.51 -5.43
C LEU A 233 16.54 -1.36 -5.59
N ALA A 234 17.50 -1.19 -4.67
CA ALA A 234 18.76 -1.95 -4.71
C ALA A 234 18.50 -3.47 -4.62
N THR A 235 17.63 -3.88 -3.70
CA THR A 235 17.31 -5.30 -3.49
C THR A 235 16.55 -5.88 -4.67
N THR A 236 15.59 -5.13 -5.22
CA THR A 236 14.78 -5.58 -6.37
C THR A 236 15.64 -5.72 -7.63
N LYS A 237 16.63 -4.84 -7.85
CA LYS A 237 17.64 -4.98 -8.91
C LYS A 237 18.48 -6.25 -8.76
N ASP A 238 18.92 -6.54 -7.54
CA ASP A 238 19.71 -7.73 -7.25
C ASP A 238 18.89 -9.02 -7.42
N ILE A 239 17.60 -9.01 -7.06
CA ILE A 239 16.67 -10.12 -7.31
C ILE A 239 16.44 -10.30 -8.82
N LEU A 240 16.14 -9.21 -9.54
CA LEU A 240 15.85 -9.26 -10.99
C LEU A 240 17.02 -9.80 -11.80
N SER A 241 18.25 -9.42 -11.43
CA SER A 241 19.47 -9.88 -12.08
C SER A 241 19.89 -11.30 -11.69
N GLY A 242 19.25 -11.89 -10.66
CA GLY A 242 19.61 -13.19 -10.10
C GLY A 242 20.87 -13.16 -9.22
N LYS A 243 21.36 -11.97 -8.84
CA LYS A 243 22.52 -11.81 -7.95
C LYS A 243 22.23 -12.27 -6.53
N VAL A 244 20.99 -12.12 -6.07
CA VAL A 244 20.53 -12.63 -4.77
C VAL A 244 19.25 -13.42 -4.92
N THR A 245 19.04 -14.38 -4.02
CA THR A 245 17.78 -15.12 -3.92
C THR A 245 16.90 -14.52 -2.85
N ILE A 246 15.58 -14.67 -3.01
CA ILE A 246 14.57 -14.24 -2.01
C ILE A 246 14.88 -14.83 -0.64
N LYS A 247 15.23 -16.12 -0.59
CA LYS A 247 15.59 -16.81 0.65
C LYS A 247 16.77 -16.14 1.37
N LYS A 248 17.79 -15.70 0.62
CA LYS A 248 18.96 -15.01 1.19
C LYS A 248 18.55 -13.65 1.75
N VAL A 249 17.78 -12.88 0.99
CA VAL A 249 17.29 -11.56 1.42
C VAL A 249 16.44 -11.68 2.69
N ALA A 250 15.52 -12.67 2.74
CA ALA A 250 14.69 -12.92 3.91
C ALA A 250 15.49 -13.32 5.15
N GLN A 251 16.54 -14.13 4.97
CA GLN A 251 17.44 -14.50 6.05
C GLN A 251 18.19 -13.29 6.61
N GLU A 252 18.74 -12.44 5.74
CA GLU A 252 19.44 -11.21 6.13
C GLU A 252 18.50 -10.21 6.84
N GLY A 253 17.23 -10.14 6.41
CA GLY A 253 16.19 -9.36 7.09
C GLY A 253 15.97 -9.81 8.53
N LEU A 254 15.79 -11.12 8.75
CA LEU A 254 15.61 -11.70 10.09
C LEU A 254 16.84 -11.48 10.98
N GLU A 255 18.04 -11.68 10.44
CA GLU A 255 19.29 -11.43 11.17
C GLU A 255 19.45 -9.96 11.59
N THR A 256 18.96 -9.02 10.78
CA THR A 256 19.00 -7.58 11.09
C THR A 256 18.12 -7.27 12.30
N VAL A 257 16.88 -7.77 12.33
CA VAL A 257 15.95 -7.57 13.46
C VAL A 257 16.50 -8.17 14.75
N HIS A 258 17.04 -9.39 14.70
CA HIS A 258 17.64 -10.02 15.88
C HIS A 258 18.88 -9.28 16.42
N LYS A 259 19.63 -8.57 15.56
CA LYS A 259 20.77 -7.74 15.99
C LYS A 259 20.34 -6.41 16.60
N GLU A 260 19.25 -5.81 16.12
CA GLU A 260 18.73 -4.55 16.65
C GLU A 260 17.92 -4.74 17.94
N GLY A 261 17.38 -5.94 18.19
CA GLY A 261 16.62 -6.29 19.40
C GLY A 261 17.45 -6.79 20.59
N ASN A 262 18.77 -7.01 20.43
CA ASN A 262 19.72 -7.39 21.49
C ASN A 262 20.60 -6.19 21.90
#